data_AF-M0ZSR8-F1
#
_entry.id   AF-M0ZSR8-F1
#
_cell.length_a   1.000
_cell.length_b   1.000
_cell.length_c   1.000
_cell.angle_alpha   90.00
_cell.angle_beta   90.00
_cell.angle_gamma   90.00
#
_symmetry.space_group_name_H-M   'P 1'
#
loop_
_entity.id
_entity.type
_entity.pdbx_description
1 polymer ?
#
loop_
_entity_poly.entity_id
_entity_poly.type
_entity_poly.pdbx_seq_one_letter_code
_entity_poly.pdbx_strand_id
1 'polypeptide(L)'
;MNWKTYMRTHFVEGDAELLDSASSVSLADAGEKDSTATSTSTNFNESPYWEFNYIRDIIRSSDLVMEEFLLGEVPSIIALDLFDKLENQKAGTNKNAEEQLKIRRRVLFYSVVECLELRCKLSFGRGVEAWAKWTTLVQRNEWLAEEVYREIASWTSMEELMVDEIVDKDMSTQYGKWTDFSFEAYEEGVDIEKEILSSLMDELIGALM
;
A
#
# COMPACT_ATOMS: atom_id res chain seq x y z
N MET A 1 1.81 35.99 -24.52
CA MET A 1 0.35 35.94 -24.26
C MET A 1 0.16 35.49 -22.82
N ASN A 2 -0.69 36.21 -22.09
CA ASN A 2 -0.73 36.32 -20.63
C ASN A 2 -1.99 35.61 -20.09
N TRP A 3 -1.79 34.55 -19.33
CA TRP A 3 -2.72 33.66 -18.60
C TRP A 3 -3.67 34.28 -17.55
N LYS A 4 -3.85 35.60 -17.50
CA LYS A 4 -4.87 36.22 -16.65
C LYS A 4 -6.11 36.53 -17.49
N THR A 5 -7.24 35.87 -17.22
CA THR A 5 -8.63 36.43 -17.15
C THR A 5 -9.70 35.33 -17.33
N TYR A 6 -9.98 34.52 -16.31
CA TYR A 6 -11.31 33.92 -16.17
C TYR A 6 -11.59 33.53 -14.72
N MET A 7 -11.97 34.51 -13.91
CA MET A 7 -12.78 34.34 -12.70
C MET A 7 -13.41 35.71 -12.44
N ARG A 8 -14.61 35.91 -12.98
CA ARG A 8 -15.44 37.08 -12.70
C ARG A 8 -16.19 36.83 -11.40
N THR A 9 -15.94 37.69 -10.44
CA THR A 9 -16.58 37.78 -9.13
C THR A 9 -18.09 37.98 -9.23
N HIS A 10 -18.85 37.30 -8.36
CA HIS A 10 -20.14 37.80 -7.90
C HIS A 10 -20.04 38.02 -6.39
N PHE A 11 -20.11 39.30 -6.01
CA PHE A 11 -20.09 39.84 -4.67
C PHE A 11 -21.53 39.82 -4.15
N VAL A 12 -21.78 39.22 -2.99
CA VAL A 12 -22.96 39.55 -2.16
C VAL A 12 -22.48 39.74 -0.74
N GLU A 13 -22.72 40.96 -0.28
CA GLU A 13 -22.56 41.53 1.05
C GLU A 13 -23.19 40.65 2.16
N GLY A 14 -22.50 40.55 3.29
CA GLY A 14 -23.02 39.91 4.49
C GLY A 14 -22.12 40.21 5.69
N ASP A 15 -22.13 41.46 6.14
CA ASP A 15 -21.57 41.87 7.43
C ASP A 15 -22.47 41.37 8.57
N ALA A 16 -21.88 40.68 9.56
CA ALA A 16 -22.20 40.83 10.99
C ALA A 16 -21.30 39.95 11.87
N GLU A 17 -20.47 40.63 12.67
CA GLU A 17 -20.19 40.36 14.08
C GLU A 17 -19.17 39.27 14.51
N LEU A 18 -17.99 39.80 14.86
CA LEU A 18 -17.12 39.46 15.99
C LEU A 18 -17.61 38.40 17.00
N LEU A 19 -16.80 37.35 17.17
CA LEU A 19 -16.52 36.76 18.50
C LEU A 19 -15.04 36.37 18.61
N ASP A 20 -14.31 37.17 19.38
CA ASP A 20 -13.02 36.83 19.97
C ASP A 20 -13.26 35.94 21.19
N SER A 21 -12.54 34.82 21.28
CA SER A 21 -12.47 34.01 22.50
C SER A 21 -11.13 33.32 22.57
N ALA A 22 -10.13 34.09 23.03
CA ALA A 22 -8.97 33.56 23.72
C ALA A 22 -9.39 32.98 25.10
N SER A 23 -8.95 31.75 25.42
CA SER A 23 -8.98 31.24 26.80
C SER A 23 -7.65 30.61 27.18
N SER A 24 -7.26 30.85 28.42
CA SER A 24 -5.90 30.80 28.97
C SER A 24 -5.62 29.59 29.86
N VAL A 25 -4.35 29.15 29.80
CA VAL A 25 -3.42 28.63 30.84
C VAL A 25 -3.95 27.86 32.06
N SER A 26 -3.25 26.76 32.39
CA SER A 26 -2.65 26.60 33.72
C SER A 26 -1.40 25.73 33.67
N LEU A 27 -0.27 26.33 34.05
CA LEU A 27 0.98 25.65 34.39
C LEU A 27 0.87 25.17 35.84
N ALA A 28 1.12 23.88 36.10
CA ALA A 28 1.35 23.37 37.45
C ALA A 28 2.54 22.41 37.43
N ASP A 29 3.39 22.59 38.42
CA ASP A 29 4.76 22.12 38.58
C ASP A 29 4.86 20.89 39.51
N ALA A 30 6.00 20.20 39.40
CA ALA A 30 6.66 19.28 40.33
C ALA A 30 6.16 17.84 40.51
N GLY A 31 7.06 16.89 40.22
CA GLY A 31 6.98 15.49 40.67
C GLY A 31 7.97 14.55 39.96
N GLU A 32 9.21 14.52 40.42
CA GLU A 32 10.30 13.67 39.93
C GLU A 32 10.05 12.15 40.14
N LYS A 33 10.48 11.38 39.12
CA LYS A 33 11.02 9.99 39.14
C LYS A 33 10.11 8.85 39.63
N ASP A 34 9.66 8.06 38.65
CA ASP A 34 9.74 6.60 38.75
C ASP A 34 10.26 6.01 37.44
N SER A 35 11.40 5.33 37.55
CA SER A 35 12.02 4.52 36.50
C SER A 35 11.13 3.30 36.23
N THR A 36 10.23 3.42 35.26
CA THR A 36 9.54 2.27 34.68
C THR A 36 9.95 2.18 33.24
N ALA A 37 10.50 1.03 32.84
CA ALA A 37 10.80 0.74 31.45
C ALA A 37 9.54 1.00 30.61
N THR A 38 9.60 2.07 29.80
CA THR A 38 8.52 2.44 28.89
C THR A 38 8.42 1.38 27.81
N SER A 39 7.60 0.36 28.06
CA SER A 39 6.92 -0.33 26.98
C SER A 39 6.05 0.73 26.31
N THR A 40 6.46 1.19 25.13
CA THR A 40 5.70 2.11 24.29
C THR A 40 4.41 1.43 23.84
N SER A 41 3.43 1.36 24.74
CA SER A 41 2.03 1.23 24.40
C SER A 41 1.55 2.62 24.00
N THR A 42 1.89 3.03 22.79
CA THR A 42 1.29 4.21 22.18
C THR A 42 -0.15 3.88 21.84
N ASN A 43 -1.09 4.59 22.46
CA ASN A 43 -2.47 4.63 22.01
C ASN A 43 -2.47 4.93 20.50
N PHE A 44 -2.83 3.95 19.67
CA PHE A 44 -2.79 4.03 18.20
C PHE A 44 -3.64 5.17 17.63
N ASN A 45 -4.51 5.77 18.46
CA ASN A 45 -5.58 6.66 18.05
C ASN A 45 -5.19 8.14 17.92
N GLU A 46 -3.95 8.54 18.23
CA GLU A 46 -3.55 9.96 18.26
C GLU A 46 -2.40 10.34 17.32
N SER A 47 -1.72 9.39 16.68
CA SER A 47 -0.65 9.72 15.74
C SER A 47 -1.23 9.93 14.34
N PRO A 48 -1.02 11.09 13.69
CA PRO A 48 -1.41 11.30 12.29
C PRO A 48 -0.66 10.39 11.31
N TYR A 49 0.31 9.60 11.78
CA TYR A 49 1.13 8.69 10.98
C TYR A 49 0.95 7.22 11.36
N TRP A 50 -0.14 6.86 12.05
CA TRP A 50 -0.35 5.48 12.50
C TRP A 50 -0.42 4.49 11.33
N GLU A 51 -1.01 4.87 10.20
CA GLU A 51 -1.12 4.02 9.00
C GLU A 51 0.26 3.70 8.43
N PHE A 52 1.06 4.74 8.19
CA PHE A 52 2.44 4.59 7.72
C PHE A 52 3.27 3.72 8.66
N ASN A 53 3.17 3.95 9.98
CA ASN A 53 3.88 3.14 10.96
C ASN A 53 3.45 1.66 10.91
N TYR A 54 2.14 1.41 10.76
CA TYR A 54 1.62 0.05 10.66
C TYR A 54 2.05 -0.65 9.37
N ILE A 55 2.02 0.03 8.22
CA ILE A 55 2.55 -0.48 6.94
C ILE A 55 4.02 -0.87 7.08
N ARG A 56 4.81 0.01 7.70
CA ARG A 56 6.22 -0.27 7.96
C ARG A 56 6.42 -1.48 8.86
N ASP A 57 5.59 -1.67 9.87
CA ASP A 57 5.64 -2.84 10.76
C ASP A 57 5.27 -4.13 10.01
N ILE A 58 4.29 -4.09 9.11
CA ILE A 58 3.95 -5.21 8.21
C ILE A 58 5.16 -5.59 7.37
N ILE A 59 5.74 -4.63 6.65
CA ILE A 59 6.86 -4.88 5.73
C ILE A 59 8.11 -5.39 6.46
N ARG A 60 8.40 -4.86 7.66
CA ARG A 60 9.54 -5.31 8.46
C ARG A 60 9.35 -6.69 9.06
N SER A 61 8.10 -7.08 9.33
CA SER A 61 7.76 -8.36 9.96
C SER A 61 7.39 -9.44 8.95
N SER A 62 7.31 -9.09 7.66
CA SER A 62 7.00 -10.02 6.58
C SER A 62 8.26 -10.63 5.98
N ASP A 63 8.27 -11.95 5.84
CA ASP A 63 9.14 -12.65 4.90
C ASP A 63 8.41 -12.68 3.55
N LEU A 64 8.80 -11.79 2.62
CA LEU A 64 8.15 -11.66 1.32
C LEU A 64 8.54 -12.81 0.40
N VAL A 65 7.59 -13.70 0.11
CA VAL A 65 7.75 -14.91 -0.71
C VAL A 65 7.37 -14.62 -2.17
N MET A 66 8.11 -13.71 -2.79
CA MET A 66 7.77 -13.17 -4.11
C MET A 66 7.85 -14.20 -5.23
N GLU A 67 8.87 -15.06 -5.21
CA GLU A 67 9.10 -16.05 -6.25
C GLU A 67 8.06 -17.15 -6.17
N GLU A 68 7.82 -17.70 -4.97
CA GLU A 68 6.79 -18.71 -4.72
C GLU A 68 5.40 -18.19 -5.09
N PHE A 69 5.12 -16.91 -4.84
CA PHE A 69 3.86 -16.27 -5.21
C PHE A 69 3.69 -16.18 -6.73
N LEU A 70 4.73 -15.76 -7.45
CA LEU A 70 4.71 -15.67 -8.92
C LEU A 70 4.61 -17.04 -9.60
N LEU A 71 5.23 -18.07 -9.01
CA LEU A 71 5.11 -19.46 -9.47
C LEU A 71 3.75 -20.09 -9.11
N GLY A 72 2.91 -19.41 -8.32
CA GLY A 72 1.62 -19.92 -7.86
C GLY A 72 1.72 -21.02 -6.80
N GLU A 73 2.89 -21.18 -6.17
CA GLU A 73 3.12 -22.15 -5.10
C GLU A 73 2.46 -21.70 -3.78
N VAL A 74 2.41 -20.39 -3.55
CA VAL A 74 1.72 -19.78 -2.41
C VAL A 74 0.62 -18.84 -2.88
N PRO A 75 -0.50 -18.77 -2.16
CA PRO A 75 -1.63 -17.94 -2.56
C PRO A 75 -1.42 -16.44 -2.32
N SER A 76 -0.39 -16.03 -1.56
CA SER A 76 -0.12 -14.64 -1.23
C SER A 76 1.36 -14.37 -0.98
N ILE A 77 1.80 -13.15 -1.28
CA ILE A 77 3.18 -12.66 -1.11
C ILE A 77 3.59 -12.49 0.37
N ILE A 78 2.60 -12.36 1.26
CA ILE A 78 2.79 -12.26 2.72
C ILE A 78 2.03 -13.40 3.38
N ALA A 79 2.60 -14.00 4.43
CA ALA A 79 1.91 -14.99 5.24
C ALA A 79 0.62 -14.41 5.85
N LEU A 80 -0.53 -15.05 5.58
CA LEU A 80 -1.84 -14.59 6.04
C LEU A 80 -1.98 -14.54 7.58
N ASP A 81 -1.16 -15.32 8.30
CA ASP A 81 -1.14 -15.35 9.77
C ASP A 81 -0.36 -14.16 10.38
N LEU A 82 0.32 -13.36 9.57
CA LEU A 82 1.10 -12.20 10.02
C LEU A 82 0.22 -11.16 10.70
N PHE A 83 -1.01 -10.96 10.21
CA PHE A 83 -1.96 -10.04 10.84
C PHE A 83 -2.22 -10.45 12.30
N ASP A 84 -2.52 -11.72 12.55
CA ASP A 84 -2.78 -12.21 13.91
C ASP A 84 -1.53 -12.10 14.79
N LYS A 85 -0.33 -12.33 14.24
CA LYS A 85 0.94 -12.12 14.97
C LYS A 85 1.13 -10.66 15.39
N LEU A 86 0.89 -9.71 14.49
CA LEU A 86 1.01 -8.27 14.76
C LEU A 86 -0.04 -7.79 15.78
N GLU A 87 -1.26 -8.31 15.71
CA GLU A 87 -2.34 -7.92 16.60
C GLU A 87 -2.22 -8.53 18.00
N ASN A 88 -1.76 -9.78 18.12
CA ASN A 88 -1.60 -10.45 19.41
C ASN A 88 -0.47 -9.86 20.28
N GLN A 89 0.44 -9.06 19.69
CA GLN A 89 1.50 -8.36 20.42
C GLN A 89 1.01 -7.11 21.16
N LYS A 90 -0.20 -6.61 20.87
CA LYS A 90 -0.75 -5.41 21.50
C LYS A 90 -1.54 -5.76 22.76
N ALA A 91 -1.03 -5.35 23.92
CA ALA A 91 -1.68 -5.55 25.21
C ALA A 91 -2.90 -4.62 25.38
N GLY A 92 -4.00 -5.18 25.88
CA GLY A 92 -5.35 -4.65 25.72
C GLY A 92 -5.65 -3.29 26.36
N THR A 93 -6.41 -2.50 25.62
CA THR A 93 -7.19 -1.33 26.09
C THR A 93 -8.69 -1.59 25.82
N ASN A 94 -9.56 -0.72 26.33
CA ASN A 94 -11.02 -0.73 26.17
C ASN A 94 -11.56 -1.48 24.93
N LYS A 95 -12.28 -2.58 25.18
CA LYS A 95 -12.70 -3.58 24.18
C LYS A 95 -13.40 -2.99 22.95
N ASN A 96 -14.28 -1.98 23.10
CA ASN A 96 -15.09 -1.50 21.97
C ASN A 96 -14.32 -0.59 21.00
N ALA A 97 -13.46 0.31 21.52
CA ALA A 97 -12.63 1.17 20.68
C ALA A 97 -11.50 0.38 20.00
N GLU A 98 -10.98 -0.63 20.70
CA GLU A 98 -9.94 -1.52 20.19
C GLU A 98 -10.42 -2.36 18.98
N GLU A 99 -11.65 -2.88 19.02
CA GLU A 99 -12.22 -3.64 17.90
C GLU A 99 -12.37 -2.80 16.61
N GLN A 100 -12.81 -1.55 16.72
CA GLN A 100 -12.89 -0.64 15.55
C GLN A 100 -11.52 -0.36 14.94
N LEU A 101 -10.50 -0.12 15.79
CA LEU A 101 -9.12 0.07 15.34
C LEU A 101 -8.54 -1.20 14.72
N LYS A 102 -8.91 -2.37 15.24
CA LYS A 102 -8.51 -3.67 14.68
C LYS A 102 -9.11 -3.89 13.29
N ILE A 103 -10.36 -3.50 13.06
CA ILE A 103 -10.98 -3.56 11.73
C ILE A 103 -10.23 -2.65 10.75
N ARG A 104 -9.95 -1.39 11.14
CA ARG A 104 -9.18 -0.46 10.28
C ARG A 104 -7.79 -1.01 9.93
N ARG A 105 -7.09 -1.57 10.92
CA ARG A 105 -5.79 -2.23 10.70
C ARG A 105 -5.90 -3.45 9.79
N ARG A 106 -6.96 -4.25 9.93
CA ARG A 106 -7.22 -5.40 9.06
C ARG A 106 -7.41 -4.97 7.60
N VAL A 107 -8.22 -3.93 7.36
CA VAL A 107 -8.40 -3.36 6.01
C VAL A 107 -7.05 -2.90 5.46
N LEU A 108 -6.31 -2.11 6.24
CA LEU A 108 -5.00 -1.62 5.82
C LEU A 108 -4.00 -2.76 5.54
N PHE A 109 -4.01 -3.83 6.35
CA PHE A 109 -3.19 -5.02 6.13
C PHE A 109 -3.48 -5.65 4.76
N TYR A 110 -4.75 -5.90 4.44
CA TYR A 110 -5.12 -6.47 3.14
C TYR A 110 -4.80 -5.52 1.98
N SER A 111 -4.95 -4.20 2.16
CA SER A 111 -4.53 -3.22 1.15
C SER A 111 -3.02 -3.25 0.91
N VAL A 112 -2.20 -3.45 1.94
CA VAL A 112 -0.74 -3.63 1.80
C VAL A 112 -0.42 -4.90 1.02
N VAL A 113 -1.07 -6.02 1.35
CA VAL A 113 -0.89 -7.30 0.64
C VAL A 113 -1.24 -7.11 -0.85
N GLU A 114 -2.42 -6.57 -1.14
CA GLU A 114 -2.89 -6.31 -2.51
C GLU A 114 -1.92 -5.40 -3.28
N CYS A 115 -1.45 -4.32 -2.65
CA CYS A 115 -0.48 -3.40 -3.26
C CYS A 115 0.82 -4.12 -3.64
N LEU A 116 1.36 -4.95 -2.74
CA LEU A 116 2.60 -5.69 -2.98
C LEU A 116 2.42 -6.75 -4.07
N GLU A 117 1.30 -7.47 -4.07
CA GLU A 117 0.98 -8.49 -5.07
C GLU A 117 0.81 -7.89 -6.47
N LEU A 118 0.06 -6.80 -6.60
CA LEU A 118 -0.11 -6.06 -7.86
C LEU A 118 1.25 -5.61 -8.42
N ARG A 119 2.09 -5.02 -7.57
CA ARG A 119 3.41 -4.53 -7.99
C ARG A 119 4.38 -5.65 -8.32
N CYS A 120 4.33 -6.77 -7.61
CA CYS A 120 5.14 -7.94 -7.90
C CYS A 120 4.82 -8.49 -9.30
N LYS A 121 3.54 -8.70 -9.61
CA LYS A 121 3.07 -9.16 -10.93
C LYS A 121 3.45 -8.21 -12.05
N LEU A 122 3.20 -6.91 -11.87
CA LEU A 122 3.52 -5.88 -12.88
C LEU A 122 5.02 -5.75 -13.13
N SER A 123 5.84 -5.84 -12.08
CA SER A 123 7.30 -5.76 -12.21
C SER A 123 7.86 -6.98 -12.92
N PHE A 124 7.27 -8.16 -12.71
CA PHE A 124 7.66 -9.40 -13.38
C PHE A 124 7.27 -9.38 -14.88
N GLY A 125 6.02 -9.05 -15.20
CA GLY A 125 5.55 -9.01 -16.60
C GLY A 125 6.20 -7.92 -17.47
N ARG A 126 6.79 -6.88 -16.85
CA ARG A 126 7.55 -5.83 -17.55
C ARG A 126 9.00 -6.21 -17.87
N GLY A 127 9.43 -7.42 -17.51
CA GLY A 127 10.73 -7.98 -17.84
C GLY A 127 11.82 -7.75 -16.79
N VAL A 128 13.01 -8.29 -17.09
CA VAL A 128 14.12 -8.47 -16.13
C VAL A 128 14.58 -7.17 -15.47
N GLU A 129 14.61 -6.04 -16.20
CA GLU A 129 15.02 -4.75 -15.63
C GLU A 129 14.03 -4.23 -14.58
N ALA A 130 12.72 -4.36 -14.85
CA ALA A 130 11.67 -3.96 -13.91
C ALA A 130 11.68 -4.87 -12.68
N TRP A 131 11.87 -6.17 -12.88
CA TRP A 131 12.05 -7.14 -11.80
C TRP A 131 13.29 -6.83 -10.92
N ALA A 132 14.42 -6.50 -11.52
CA ALA A 132 15.63 -6.09 -10.79
C ALA A 132 15.39 -4.82 -9.96
N LYS A 133 14.69 -3.81 -10.51
CA LYS A 133 14.32 -2.60 -9.76
C LYS A 133 13.41 -2.94 -8.58
N TRP A 134 12.40 -3.79 -8.79
CA TRP A 134 11.49 -4.20 -7.73
C TRP A 134 12.21 -4.95 -6.60
N THR A 135 13.03 -5.94 -6.94
CA THR A 135 13.82 -6.69 -5.94
C THR A 135 14.76 -5.80 -5.13
N THR A 136 15.39 -4.80 -5.76
CA THR A 136 16.21 -3.81 -5.01
C THR A 136 15.39 -2.89 -4.11
N LEU A 137 14.16 -2.52 -4.51
CA LEU A 137 13.25 -1.74 -3.68
C LEU A 137 12.78 -2.54 -2.46
N VAL A 138 12.46 -3.82 -2.66
CA VAL A 138 11.99 -4.73 -1.59
C VAL A 138 13.04 -4.92 -0.49
N GLN A 139 14.33 -4.89 -0.83
CA GLN A 139 15.42 -4.92 0.16
C GLN A 139 15.50 -3.65 1.02
N ARG A 140 14.79 -2.57 0.66
CA ARG A 140 14.83 -1.27 1.32
C ARG A 140 13.50 -1.00 2.02
N ASN A 141 13.24 -1.71 3.12
CA ASN A 141 11.96 -1.70 3.84
C ASN A 141 11.35 -0.31 4.08
N GLU A 142 12.13 0.70 4.46
CA GLU A 142 11.59 2.06 4.65
C GLU A 142 11.06 2.67 3.36
N TRP A 143 11.81 2.51 2.26
CA TRP A 143 11.43 3.09 0.98
C TRP A 143 10.27 2.33 0.36
N LEU A 144 10.23 1.00 0.55
CA LEU A 144 9.07 0.20 0.20
C LEU A 144 7.83 0.65 0.99
N ALA A 145 7.94 0.92 2.29
CA ALA A 145 6.83 1.40 3.11
C ALA A 145 6.30 2.76 2.66
N GLU A 146 7.17 3.70 2.31
CA GLU A 146 6.78 5.00 1.75
C GLU A 146 6.02 4.85 0.43
N GLU A 147 6.50 3.95 -0.43
CA GLU A 147 5.88 3.69 -1.72
C GLU A 147 4.50 3.04 -1.58
N VAL A 148 4.39 2.01 -0.73
CA VAL A 148 3.12 1.33 -0.43
C VAL A 148 2.13 2.30 0.22
N TYR A 149 2.58 3.11 1.18
CA TYR A 149 1.73 4.13 1.80
C TYR A 149 1.22 5.15 0.78
N ARG A 150 2.08 5.63 -0.11
CA ARG A 150 1.68 6.58 -1.15
C ARG A 150 0.65 5.98 -2.10
N GLU A 151 0.83 4.72 -2.48
CA GLU A 151 -0.10 4.02 -3.36
C GLU A 151 -1.47 3.83 -2.70
N ILE A 152 -1.51 3.30 -1.47
CA ILE A 152 -2.74 3.10 -0.71
C ILE A 152 -3.46 4.43 -0.45
N ALA A 153 -2.74 5.49 -0.08
CA ALA A 153 -3.33 6.82 0.09
C ALA A 153 -3.96 7.34 -1.21
N SER A 154 -3.38 6.97 -2.36
CA SER A 154 -3.94 7.32 -3.66
C SER A 154 -5.24 6.55 -3.98
N TRP A 155 -5.43 5.36 -3.42
CA TRP A 155 -6.68 4.61 -3.57
C TRP A 155 -7.78 5.24 -2.73
N THR A 156 -7.47 5.62 -1.49
CA THR A 156 -8.42 6.32 -0.62
C THR A 156 -8.86 7.66 -1.22
N SER A 157 -7.95 8.38 -1.89
CA SER A 157 -8.30 9.65 -2.53
C SER A 157 -9.23 9.51 -3.74
N MET A 158 -9.52 8.29 -4.21
CA MET A 158 -10.46 8.07 -5.32
C MET A 158 -11.92 8.33 -4.95
N GLU A 159 -12.26 8.32 -3.65
CA GLU A 159 -13.64 8.60 -3.18
C GLU A 159 -14.11 10.00 -3.61
N GLU A 160 -13.20 10.95 -3.73
CA GLU A 160 -13.49 12.35 -4.06
C GLU A 160 -13.47 12.63 -5.58
N LEU A 161 -13.06 11.65 -6.40
CA LEU A 161 -12.90 11.82 -7.84
C LEU A 161 -14.22 11.67 -8.60
N MET A 162 -14.33 12.40 -9.72
CA MET A 162 -15.41 12.18 -10.69
C MET A 162 -15.22 10.85 -11.44
N VAL A 163 -16.29 10.30 -12.01
CA VAL A 163 -16.26 9.00 -12.70
C VAL A 163 -15.23 8.97 -13.84
N ASP A 164 -15.11 10.04 -14.60
CA ASP A 164 -14.12 10.17 -15.67
C ASP A 164 -12.69 10.22 -15.15
N GLU A 165 -12.45 10.86 -14.01
CA GLU A 165 -11.14 10.88 -13.33
C GLU A 165 -10.77 9.50 -12.77
N ILE A 166 -11.75 8.77 -12.22
CA ILE A 166 -11.56 7.37 -11.77
C ILE A 166 -11.19 6.49 -12.97
N VAL A 167 -11.93 6.61 -14.07
CA VAL A 167 -11.65 5.85 -15.30
C VAL A 167 -10.27 6.18 -15.82
N ASP A 168 -9.90 7.47 -15.96
CA ASP A 168 -8.56 7.84 -16.45
C ASP A 168 -7.45 7.27 -15.56
N LYS A 169 -7.62 7.32 -14.23
CA LYS A 169 -6.67 6.78 -13.27
C LYS A 169 -6.56 5.26 -13.31
N ASP A 170 -7.67 4.56 -13.48
CA ASP A 170 -7.70 3.10 -13.67
C ASP A 170 -7.05 2.69 -15.01
N MET A 171 -7.33 3.45 -16.08
CA MET A 171 -6.82 3.21 -17.43
C MET A 171 -5.35 3.60 -17.60
N SER A 172 -4.79 4.43 -16.72
CA SER A 172 -3.42 4.94 -16.79
C SER A 172 -2.83 5.20 -15.40
N THR A 173 -1.99 4.28 -14.94
CA THR A 173 -1.25 4.37 -13.68
C THR A 173 0.25 4.55 -13.91
N GLN A 174 0.99 4.82 -12.84
CA GLN A 174 2.46 4.78 -12.86
C GLN A 174 3.03 3.38 -13.20
N TYR A 175 2.20 2.34 -13.06
CA TYR A 175 2.61 0.96 -13.30
C TYR A 175 2.16 0.40 -14.66
N GLY A 176 1.40 1.15 -15.45
CA GLY A 176 0.89 0.68 -16.73
C GLY A 176 -0.19 1.58 -17.30
N LYS A 177 -0.33 1.56 -18.63
CA LYS A 177 -1.54 2.04 -19.28
C LYS A 177 -2.34 0.82 -19.69
N TRP A 178 -3.65 0.92 -19.83
CA TRP A 178 -4.44 -0.17 -20.41
C TRP A 178 -4.02 -0.46 -21.88
N THR A 179 -3.31 0.46 -22.54
CA THR A 179 -2.70 0.19 -23.85
C THR A 179 -1.34 -0.52 -23.77
N ASP A 180 -0.82 -0.79 -22.57
CA ASP A 180 0.46 -1.49 -22.34
C ASP A 180 0.20 -2.99 -22.14
N PHE A 181 0.32 -3.73 -23.23
CA PHE A 181 0.08 -5.18 -23.25
C PHE A 181 1.33 -6.00 -22.88
N SER A 182 2.33 -5.40 -22.22
CA SER A 182 3.57 -6.11 -21.89
C SER A 182 3.34 -7.30 -20.96
N PHE A 183 2.41 -7.16 -20.01
CA PHE A 183 2.05 -8.24 -19.09
C PHE A 183 1.32 -9.38 -19.82
N GLU A 184 0.32 -9.06 -20.64
CA GLU A 184 -0.47 -10.04 -21.41
C GLU A 184 0.40 -10.75 -22.45
N ALA A 185 1.27 -10.00 -23.14
CA ALA A 185 2.22 -10.59 -24.09
C ALA A 185 3.24 -11.51 -23.38
N TYR A 186 3.60 -11.19 -22.13
CA TYR A 186 4.45 -12.06 -21.32
C TYR A 186 3.72 -13.34 -20.90
N GLU A 187 2.49 -13.24 -20.40
CA GLU A 187 1.67 -14.39 -19.98
C GLU A 187 1.45 -15.35 -21.16
N GLU A 188 1.01 -14.83 -22.30
CA GLU A 188 0.84 -15.62 -23.54
C GLU A 188 2.19 -16.19 -24.01
N GLY A 189 3.28 -15.42 -23.90
CA GLY A 189 4.63 -15.86 -24.25
C GLY A 189 5.10 -17.07 -23.44
N VAL A 190 4.78 -17.12 -22.14
CA VAL A 190 5.11 -18.25 -21.26
C VAL A 190 4.36 -19.52 -21.70
N ASP A 191 3.10 -19.40 -22.10
CA ASP A 191 2.33 -20.56 -22.54
C ASP A 191 2.78 -21.07 -23.92
N ILE A 192 3.12 -20.16 -24.84
CA ILE A 192 3.77 -20.52 -26.12
C ILE A 192 5.12 -21.21 -25.88
N GLU A 193 5.94 -20.70 -24.96
CA GLU A 193 7.24 -21.30 -24.62
C GLU A 193 7.07 -22.74 -24.11
N LYS A 194 6.10 -22.98 -23.21
CA LYS A 194 5.79 -24.33 -22.71
C LYS A 194 5.37 -25.28 -23.84
N GLU A 195 4.52 -24.83 -24.77
CA GLU A 195 4.07 -25.65 -25.89
C GLU A 195 5.23 -26.03 -26.84
N ILE A 196 6.10 -25.05 -27.15
CA ILE A 196 7.31 -25.29 -27.96
C ILE A 196 8.23 -26.29 -27.26
N LEU A 197 8.51 -26.07 -25.97
CA LEU A 197 9.40 -26.94 -25.20
C LEU A 197 8.85 -28.37 -25.10
N SER A 198 7.54 -28.52 -24.85
CA SER A 198 6.88 -29.83 -24.82
C SER A 198 7.03 -30.53 -26.17
N SER A 199 6.76 -29.83 -27.27
CA SER A 199 6.85 -30.40 -28.62
C SER A 199 8.28 -30.87 -28.94
N LEU A 200 9.28 -30.06 -28.61
CA LEU A 200 10.70 -30.42 -28.80
C LEU A 200 11.10 -31.64 -27.96
N MET A 201 10.60 -31.73 -26.73
CA MET A 201 10.84 -32.88 -25.85
C MET A 201 10.18 -34.15 -26.39
N ASP A 202 8.94 -34.06 -26.88
CA ASP A 202 8.21 -35.18 -27.47
C ASP A 202 8.90 -35.71 -28.74
N GLU A 203 9.36 -34.82 -29.62
CA GLU A 203 10.14 -35.19 -30.81
C GLU A 203 11.45 -35.90 -30.44
N LEU A 204 12.18 -35.37 -29.45
CA LEU A 204 13.43 -35.96 -28.98
C LEU A 204 13.20 -37.37 -28.41
N ILE A 205 12.16 -37.55 -27.59
CA ILE A 205 11.78 -38.86 -27.04
C ILE A 205 11.38 -39.81 -28.16
N GLY A 206 10.61 -39.34 -29.14
CA GLY A 206 10.20 -40.14 -30.30
C GLY A 206 11.38 -40.61 -31.15
N ALA A 207 12.45 -39.83 -31.26
CA ALA A 207 13.66 -40.21 -32.00
C ALA A 207 14.57 -41.20 -31.25
N LEU A 208 14.41 -41.32 -29.93
CA LEU A 208 15.17 -42.21 -29.05
C LEU A 208 14.50 -43.58 -28.85
N MET A 209 13.28 -43.77 -29.33
CA MET A 209 12.48 -45.00 -29.24
C MET A 209 12.52 -45.80 -30.55
#